data_AF-A0A285QN03-F1
#
_entry.id   AF-A0A285QN03-F1
#
_cell.length_a   1.000
_cell.length_b   1.000
_cell.length_c   1.000
_cell.angle_alpha   90.00
_cell.angle_beta   90.00
_cell.angle_gamma   90.00
#
_symmetry.space_group_name_H-M   'P 1'
#
loop_
_entity.id
_entity.type
_entity.pdbx_description
1 polymer ?
#
loop_
_entity_poly.entity_id
_entity_poly.type
_entity_poly.pdbx_seq_one_letter_code
_entity_poly.pdbx_strand_id
1 'polypeptide(L)'
;MITQPLTGSAPASTFSFVTMVENLVAGEHLEKNPWTQDAMWHNIANQVIDALVARGVLTRVQSDIITGATPLTALPGLIGSPDASPVWRAIYTTHCLTSGAAFRAAKAEIRNIMARRAVTTKQFSFMLGVVVDRDVRQAKSRREKGSHKPSSLQTARNAFGDGGYLTDAVAGAHWTPVYKAPAELLEMALAGNVAAKTTLMIGGGYALIMDGYLTRDRESKFYEGTTPYRGVPPVILSDLAGHQHGLRTLAMAWACWNPELPTHEYNIPDIKEDGTVIITGETVETLKPQRLNEGRLFEIANPGKAMAGFLKQQETRHARNRPERPEDRDRANRERLAFALEIAREAAAELQASTVSPPPHPFGSHDEWKKAKDAAHEAYITLVKNEPDTQAGFIDSDDPDSDEDDSY
;
A
#
# COMPACT_ATOMS: atom_id res chain seq x y z
N MET A 1 -32.64 -67.19 -1.45
CA MET A 1 -31.36 -67.06 -2.21
C MET A 1 -31.58 -66.02 -3.30
N ILE A 2 -30.93 -64.86 -3.16
CA ILE A 2 -30.35 -63.98 -4.19
C ILE A 2 -29.91 -62.75 -3.38
N THR A 3 -28.63 -62.74 -3.05
CA THR A 3 -27.91 -61.65 -2.38
C THR A 3 -27.62 -60.56 -3.43
N GLN A 4 -28.24 -59.39 -3.29
CA GLN A 4 -27.83 -58.18 -4.01
C GLN A 4 -26.54 -57.63 -3.37
N PRO A 5 -25.48 -57.35 -4.14
CA PRO A 5 -24.31 -56.68 -3.62
C PRO A 5 -24.58 -55.17 -3.54
N LEU A 6 -24.51 -54.63 -2.32
CA LEU A 6 -24.43 -53.19 -2.06
C LEU A 6 -23.03 -52.71 -2.48
N THR A 7 -22.87 -52.27 -3.72
CA THR A 7 -21.69 -51.50 -4.15
C THR A 7 -21.84 -50.04 -3.70
N GLY A 8 -21.71 -49.82 -2.40
CA GLY A 8 -21.45 -48.51 -1.84
C GLY A 8 -19.97 -48.19 -1.99
N SER A 9 -19.60 -47.56 -3.10
CA SER A 9 -18.31 -46.85 -3.19
C SER A 9 -18.33 -45.71 -2.18
N ALA A 10 -17.71 -45.91 -1.03
CA ALA A 10 -17.43 -44.83 -0.11
C ALA A 10 -16.53 -43.80 -0.83
N PRO A 11 -16.79 -42.48 -0.73
CA PRO A 11 -15.85 -41.50 -1.23
C PRO A 11 -14.52 -41.73 -0.51
N ALA A 12 -13.49 -42.09 -1.26
CA ALA A 12 -12.15 -42.23 -0.71
C ALA A 12 -11.77 -40.90 -0.06
N SER A 13 -11.69 -40.90 1.27
CA SER A 13 -11.13 -39.83 2.08
C SER A 13 -9.64 -39.74 1.76
N THR A 14 -9.30 -39.07 0.66
CA THR A 14 -7.92 -38.68 0.33
C THR A 14 -7.53 -37.45 1.13
N PHE A 15 -7.45 -37.60 2.46
CA PHE A 15 -6.62 -36.70 3.25
C PHE A 15 -5.17 -37.01 2.90
N SER A 16 -4.55 -36.13 2.11
CA SER A 16 -3.11 -36.22 1.78
C SER A 16 -2.29 -36.09 3.07
N PHE A 17 -1.27 -36.93 3.23
CA PHE A 17 -0.30 -36.81 4.33
C PHE A 17 0.31 -35.40 4.41
N VAL A 18 0.53 -34.75 3.25
CA VAL A 18 1.00 -33.36 3.18
C VAL A 18 0.02 -32.41 3.85
N THR A 19 -1.27 -32.52 3.57
CA THR A 19 -2.32 -31.71 4.20
C THR A 19 -2.43 -31.97 5.70
N MET A 20 -2.18 -33.22 6.14
CA MET A 20 -2.17 -33.57 7.56
C MET A 20 -0.97 -32.95 8.29
N VAL A 21 0.21 -32.98 7.67
CA VAL A 21 1.42 -32.31 8.19
C VAL A 21 1.24 -30.79 8.22
N GLU A 22 0.69 -30.19 7.16
CA GLU A 22 0.41 -28.75 7.11
C GLU A 22 -0.59 -28.32 8.18
N ASN A 23 -1.63 -29.12 8.44
CA ASN A 23 -2.60 -28.86 9.52
C ASN A 23 -1.99 -29.04 10.91
N LEU A 24 -1.12 -30.04 11.11
CA LEU A 24 -0.40 -30.25 12.37
C LEU A 24 0.53 -29.05 12.67
N VAL A 25 1.31 -28.63 11.67
CA VAL A 25 2.19 -27.45 11.76
C VAL A 25 1.36 -26.19 12.01
N ALA A 26 0.23 -26.02 11.31
CA ALA A 26 -0.69 -24.90 11.56
C ALA A 26 -1.21 -24.88 13.01
N GLY A 27 -1.48 -26.05 13.61
CA GLY A 27 -1.86 -26.19 15.01
C GLY A 27 -0.78 -25.74 15.99
N GLU A 28 0.48 -26.14 15.77
CA GLU A 28 1.61 -25.74 16.64
C GLU A 28 1.83 -24.22 16.65
N HIS A 29 1.60 -23.57 15.51
CA HIS A 29 1.73 -22.12 15.37
C HIS A 29 0.56 -21.31 15.91
N LEU A 30 -0.54 -21.93 16.32
CA LEU A 30 -1.59 -21.24 17.07
C LEU A 30 -1.22 -21.06 18.55
N GLU A 31 -0.41 -21.96 19.11
CA GLU A 31 -0.16 -22.02 20.56
C GLU A 31 1.20 -21.46 21.00
N LYS A 32 2.27 -21.61 20.19
CA LYS A 32 3.64 -21.29 20.63
C LYS A 32 4.33 -20.17 19.85
N ASN A 33 4.17 -20.15 18.52
CA ASN A 33 4.81 -19.16 17.65
C ASN A 33 3.81 -18.72 16.56
N PRO A 34 3.07 -17.62 16.75
CA PRO A 34 2.09 -17.17 15.76
C PRO A 34 2.75 -16.98 14.39
N TRP A 35 2.11 -17.50 13.36
CA TRP A 35 2.56 -17.29 11.99
C TRP A 35 2.66 -15.81 11.67
N THR A 36 3.72 -15.45 10.93
CA THR A 36 3.70 -14.19 10.21
C THR A 36 2.51 -14.21 9.24
N GLN A 37 1.91 -13.05 9.01
CA GLN A 37 0.78 -12.93 8.09
C GLN A 37 1.11 -13.56 6.72
N ASP A 38 2.34 -13.38 6.23
CA ASP A 38 2.80 -13.93 4.95
C ASP A 38 2.85 -15.46 4.94
N ALA A 39 3.33 -16.10 6.01
CA ALA A 39 3.37 -17.56 6.12
C ALA A 39 1.96 -18.15 6.16
N MET A 40 1.05 -17.50 6.89
CA MET A 40 -0.37 -17.87 6.93
C MET A 40 -1.02 -17.81 5.55
N TRP A 41 -0.82 -16.72 4.82
CA TRP A 41 -1.39 -16.57 3.48
C TRP A 41 -0.77 -17.53 2.46
N HIS A 42 0.49 -17.92 2.62
CA HIS A 42 1.12 -18.95 1.78
C HIS A 42 0.46 -20.32 1.98
N ASN A 43 0.23 -20.72 3.24
CA ASN A 43 -0.48 -21.97 3.54
C ASN A 43 -1.91 -21.95 3.01
N ILE A 44 -2.65 -20.85 3.25
CA ILE A 44 -4.00 -20.69 2.70
C ILE A 44 -3.98 -20.82 1.17
N ALA A 45 -3.00 -20.21 0.49
CA ALA A 45 -2.90 -20.30 -0.96
C ALA A 45 -2.72 -21.74 -1.45
N ASN A 46 -1.84 -22.53 -0.82
CA ASN A 46 -1.63 -23.94 -1.18
C ASN A 46 -2.91 -24.76 -1.00
N GLN A 47 -3.60 -24.59 0.13
CA GLN A 47 -4.88 -25.28 0.39
C GLN A 47 -5.98 -24.88 -0.61
N VAL A 48 -6.05 -23.60 -0.99
CA VAL A 48 -6.97 -23.12 -2.03
C VAL A 48 -6.65 -23.80 -3.36
N ILE A 49 -5.39 -23.85 -3.76
CA ILE A 49 -4.97 -24.46 -5.03
C ILE A 49 -5.32 -25.95 -5.05
N ASP A 50 -5.02 -26.69 -3.99
CA ASP A 50 -5.36 -28.11 -3.88
C ASP A 50 -6.88 -28.34 -3.91
N ALA A 51 -7.67 -27.50 -3.24
CA ALA A 51 -9.13 -27.57 -3.28
C ALA A 51 -9.69 -27.29 -4.69
N LEU A 52 -9.09 -26.36 -5.43
CA LEU A 52 -9.46 -26.09 -6.83
C LEU A 52 -9.11 -27.26 -7.76
N VAL A 53 -8.01 -27.97 -7.51
CA VAL A 53 -7.67 -29.22 -8.23
C VAL A 53 -8.68 -30.32 -7.92
N ALA A 54 -9.01 -30.53 -6.64
CA ALA A 54 -9.96 -31.55 -6.22
C ALA A 54 -11.36 -31.35 -6.83
N ARG A 55 -11.74 -30.09 -7.12
CA ARG A 55 -13.01 -29.73 -7.78
C ARG A 55 -12.94 -29.69 -9.30
N GLY A 56 -11.79 -30.01 -9.89
CA GLY A 56 -11.58 -29.97 -11.34
C GLY A 56 -11.60 -28.56 -11.94
N VAL A 57 -11.46 -27.51 -11.12
CA VAL A 57 -11.32 -26.12 -11.61
C VAL A 57 -9.92 -25.89 -12.16
N LEU A 58 -8.91 -26.49 -11.52
CA LEU A 58 -7.53 -26.53 -12.00
C LEU A 58 -7.11 -27.97 -12.31
N THR A 59 -6.25 -28.14 -13.30
CA THR A 59 -5.53 -29.40 -13.53
C THR A 59 -4.33 -29.51 -12.59
N ARG A 60 -3.80 -30.73 -12.40
CA ARG A 60 -2.58 -30.92 -11.61
C ARG A 60 -1.39 -30.16 -12.21
N VAL A 61 -1.26 -30.16 -13.54
CA VAL A 61 -0.21 -29.40 -14.26
C VAL A 61 -0.31 -27.90 -13.97
N GLN A 62 -1.53 -27.34 -14.01
CA GLN A 62 -1.77 -25.94 -13.65
C GLN A 62 -1.33 -25.65 -12.21
N SER A 63 -1.71 -26.51 -11.26
CA SER A 63 -1.31 -26.40 -9.87
C SER A 63 0.21 -26.45 -9.68
N ASP A 64 0.90 -27.35 -10.37
CA ASP A 64 2.36 -27.50 -10.25
C ASP A 64 3.10 -26.25 -10.81
N ILE A 65 2.57 -25.63 -11.87
CA ILE A 65 3.08 -24.35 -12.37
C ILE A 65 2.85 -23.23 -11.35
N ILE A 66 1.63 -23.10 -10.82
CA ILE A 66 1.24 -22.03 -9.88
C ILE A 66 2.04 -22.11 -8.58
N THR A 67 2.12 -23.32 -8.01
CA THR A 67 2.80 -23.57 -6.73
C THR A 67 4.30 -23.52 -6.87
N GLY A 68 4.87 -23.52 -8.08
CA GLY A 68 6.33 -23.49 -8.26
C GLY A 68 7.00 -24.85 -8.17
N ALA A 69 6.25 -25.96 -8.25
CA ALA A 69 6.81 -27.30 -8.41
C ALA A 69 7.43 -27.48 -9.80
N THR A 70 6.83 -26.86 -10.83
CA THR A 70 7.43 -26.74 -12.16
C THR A 70 8.55 -25.69 -12.13
N PRO A 71 9.80 -26.02 -12.54
CA PRO A 71 10.88 -25.04 -12.61
C PRO A 71 10.64 -24.00 -13.71
N LEU A 72 11.17 -22.78 -13.51
CA LEU A 72 11.00 -21.67 -14.46
C LEU A 72 11.49 -22.03 -15.88
N THR A 73 12.59 -22.78 -15.97
CA THR A 73 13.19 -23.22 -17.25
C THR A 73 12.26 -24.10 -18.09
N ALA A 74 11.26 -24.73 -17.49
CA ALA A 74 10.29 -25.56 -18.19
C ALA A 74 9.07 -24.77 -18.70
N LEU A 75 8.85 -23.52 -18.25
CA LEU A 75 7.66 -22.75 -18.62
C LEU A 75 7.53 -22.51 -20.12
N PRO A 76 8.58 -22.12 -20.87
CA PRO A 76 8.47 -21.91 -22.32
C PRO A 76 7.87 -23.10 -23.06
N GLY A 77 8.27 -24.32 -22.70
CA GLY A 77 7.77 -25.55 -23.33
C GLY A 77 6.33 -25.92 -22.94
N LEU A 78 5.87 -25.50 -21.76
CA LEU A 78 4.56 -25.87 -21.22
C LEU A 78 3.45 -24.88 -21.56
N ILE A 79 3.75 -23.59 -21.51
CA ILE A 79 2.76 -22.52 -21.72
C ILE A 79 3.04 -21.68 -22.96
N GLY A 80 4.16 -21.94 -23.66
CA GLY A 80 4.55 -21.18 -24.85
C GLY A 80 5.14 -19.80 -24.54
N SER A 81 5.62 -19.56 -23.32
CA SER A 81 6.26 -18.28 -22.96
C SER A 81 7.57 -18.07 -23.74
N PRO A 82 7.92 -16.82 -24.11
CA PRO A 82 9.14 -16.53 -24.86
C PRO A 82 10.42 -16.81 -24.07
N ASP A 83 10.37 -16.76 -22.74
CA ASP A 83 11.51 -16.98 -21.86
C ASP A 83 11.08 -17.62 -20.52
N ALA A 84 12.07 -17.94 -19.69
CA ALA A 84 11.91 -18.54 -18.37
C ALA A 84 11.73 -17.48 -17.25
N SER A 85 11.25 -16.27 -17.57
CA SER A 85 11.09 -15.21 -16.58
C SER A 85 10.00 -15.53 -15.55
N PRO A 86 10.21 -15.17 -14.26
CA PRO A 86 9.16 -15.29 -13.24
C PRO A 86 7.93 -14.43 -13.54
N VAL A 87 8.04 -13.40 -14.40
CA VAL A 87 6.88 -12.62 -14.85
C VAL A 87 5.85 -13.52 -15.55
N TRP A 88 6.28 -14.50 -16.35
CA TRP A 88 5.36 -15.41 -17.04
C TRP A 88 4.61 -16.32 -16.10
N ARG A 89 5.27 -16.81 -15.04
CA ARG A 89 4.57 -17.56 -13.98
C ARG A 89 3.53 -16.65 -13.30
N ALA A 90 3.89 -15.40 -12.97
CA ALA A 90 2.95 -14.47 -12.36
C ALA A 90 1.72 -14.20 -13.25
N ILE A 91 1.92 -13.99 -14.55
CA ILE A 91 0.83 -13.82 -15.54
C ILE A 91 -0.04 -15.07 -15.61
N TYR A 92 0.57 -16.25 -15.74
CA TYR A 92 -0.15 -17.54 -15.81
C TYR A 92 -0.97 -17.79 -14.54
N THR A 93 -0.35 -17.64 -13.38
CA THR A 93 -1.00 -17.81 -12.07
C THR A 93 -2.18 -16.85 -11.92
N THR A 94 -2.00 -15.59 -12.31
CA THR A 94 -3.07 -14.59 -12.28
C THR A 94 -4.24 -15.03 -13.15
N HIS A 95 -3.98 -15.38 -14.41
CA HIS A 95 -5.01 -15.87 -15.32
C HIS A 95 -5.77 -17.07 -14.76
N CYS A 96 -5.07 -18.11 -14.29
CA CYS A 96 -5.70 -19.32 -13.76
C CYS A 96 -6.56 -19.06 -12.52
N LEU A 97 -6.17 -18.10 -11.68
CA LEU A 97 -6.88 -17.83 -10.41
C LEU A 97 -7.91 -16.69 -10.52
N THR A 98 -7.88 -15.85 -11.56
CA THR A 98 -8.78 -14.69 -11.69
C THR A 98 -9.69 -14.73 -12.90
N SER A 99 -9.49 -15.65 -13.84
CA SER A 99 -10.32 -15.72 -15.04
C SER A 99 -11.70 -16.34 -14.76
N GLY A 100 -12.76 -15.57 -15.03
CA GLY A 100 -14.14 -16.05 -14.99
C GLY A 100 -14.55 -16.77 -13.70
N ALA A 101 -15.05 -18.00 -13.84
CA ALA A 101 -15.57 -18.79 -12.73
C ALA A 101 -14.50 -19.19 -11.70
N ALA A 102 -13.23 -19.31 -12.11
CA ALA A 102 -12.12 -19.68 -11.22
C ALA A 102 -11.93 -18.64 -10.10
N PHE A 103 -12.14 -17.35 -10.39
CA PHE A 103 -12.03 -16.29 -9.40
C PHE A 103 -13.04 -16.44 -8.25
N ARG A 104 -14.29 -16.74 -8.60
CA ARG A 104 -15.34 -16.97 -7.61
C ARG A 104 -15.08 -18.24 -6.80
N ALA A 105 -14.63 -19.31 -7.46
CA ALA A 105 -14.27 -20.55 -6.79
C ALA A 105 -13.11 -20.34 -5.80
N ALA A 106 -12.03 -19.67 -6.22
CA ALA A 106 -10.88 -19.39 -5.37
C ALA A 106 -11.26 -18.53 -4.15
N LYS A 107 -12.06 -17.47 -4.35
CA LYS A 107 -12.56 -16.65 -3.23
C LYS A 107 -13.47 -17.44 -2.28
N ALA A 108 -14.27 -18.37 -2.80
CA ALA A 108 -15.09 -19.24 -1.97
C ALA A 108 -14.24 -20.19 -1.11
N GLU A 109 -13.13 -20.71 -1.64
CA GLU A 109 -12.21 -21.55 -0.86
C GLU A 109 -11.47 -20.77 0.22
N ILE A 110 -10.94 -19.58 -0.11
CA ILE A 110 -10.33 -18.70 0.90
C ILE A 110 -11.34 -18.44 2.04
N ARG A 111 -12.60 -18.16 1.68
CA ARG A 111 -13.67 -17.90 2.64
C ARG A 111 -13.91 -19.11 3.55
N ASN A 112 -13.96 -20.32 2.97
CA ASN A 112 -14.21 -21.56 3.71
C ASN A 112 -13.02 -21.88 4.65
N ILE A 113 -11.79 -21.79 4.15
CA ILE A 113 -10.56 -22.07 4.93
C ILE A 113 -10.40 -21.08 6.07
N MET A 114 -10.61 -19.78 5.82
CA MET A 114 -10.51 -18.75 6.86
C MET A 114 -11.74 -18.65 7.76
N ALA A 115 -12.78 -19.45 7.53
CA ALA A 115 -14.08 -19.36 8.21
C ALA A 115 -14.66 -17.93 8.26
N ARG A 116 -14.56 -17.17 7.16
CA ARG A 116 -15.04 -15.78 7.08
C ARG A 116 -16.37 -15.68 6.35
N ARG A 117 -17.13 -14.60 6.59
CA ARG A 117 -18.37 -14.32 5.86
C ARG A 117 -18.12 -14.02 4.37
N ALA A 118 -17.07 -13.26 4.07
CA ALA A 118 -16.73 -12.83 2.72
C ALA A 118 -15.23 -12.61 2.58
N VAL A 119 -14.74 -12.63 1.34
CA VAL A 119 -13.35 -12.35 0.97
C VAL A 119 -13.33 -11.17 0.00
N THR A 120 -12.57 -10.13 0.34
CA THR A 120 -12.42 -8.95 -0.52
C THR A 120 -11.41 -9.22 -1.63
N THR A 121 -11.44 -8.42 -2.71
CA THR A 121 -10.43 -8.50 -3.77
C THR A 121 -9.03 -8.15 -3.24
N LYS A 122 -8.93 -7.25 -2.26
CA LYS A 122 -7.67 -6.93 -1.56
C LYS A 122 -7.08 -8.14 -0.85
N GLN A 123 -7.90 -8.90 -0.11
CA GLN A 123 -7.46 -10.13 0.56
C GLN A 123 -7.01 -11.20 -0.44
N PHE A 124 -7.79 -11.41 -1.50
CA PHE A 124 -7.39 -12.31 -2.58
C PHE A 124 -6.08 -11.85 -3.24
N SER A 125 -5.91 -10.56 -3.49
CA SER A 125 -4.70 -10.01 -4.10
C SER A 125 -3.47 -10.16 -3.20
N PHE A 126 -3.63 -10.00 -1.88
CA PHE A 126 -2.56 -10.31 -0.93
C PHE A 126 -2.12 -11.77 -1.01
N MET A 127 -3.07 -12.71 -1.03
CA MET A 127 -2.79 -14.13 -1.25
C MET A 127 -2.03 -14.35 -2.57
N LEU A 128 -2.52 -13.74 -3.67
CA LEU A 128 -1.89 -13.82 -4.99
C LEU A 128 -0.45 -13.32 -4.93
N GLY A 129 -0.18 -12.19 -4.28
CA GLY A 129 1.15 -11.62 -4.08
C GLY A 129 2.13 -12.61 -3.44
N VAL A 130 1.70 -13.32 -2.40
CA VAL A 130 2.52 -14.33 -1.71
C VAL A 130 2.81 -15.56 -2.58
N VAL A 131 1.94 -15.88 -3.54
CA VAL A 131 2.17 -16.96 -4.52
C VAL A 131 3.15 -16.50 -5.60
N VAL A 132 2.92 -15.33 -6.19
CA VAL A 132 3.73 -14.86 -7.33
C VAL A 132 5.12 -14.36 -6.92
N ASP A 133 5.31 -13.93 -5.66
CA ASP A 133 6.63 -13.50 -5.18
C ASP A 133 7.64 -14.63 -4.98
N ARG A 134 7.20 -15.90 -5.05
CA ARG A 134 8.00 -17.08 -4.69
C ARG A 134 9.36 -17.11 -5.38
N ASP A 135 9.38 -16.92 -6.69
CA ASP A 135 10.60 -17.05 -7.51
C ASP A 135 11.61 -15.92 -7.27
N VAL A 136 11.19 -14.80 -6.68
CA VAL A 136 12.02 -13.60 -6.49
C VAL A 136 12.21 -13.23 -5.01
N ARG A 137 11.60 -14.01 -4.10
CA ARG A 137 11.54 -13.73 -2.67
C ARG A 137 12.93 -13.47 -2.07
N GLN A 138 13.90 -14.33 -2.37
CA GLN A 138 15.26 -14.22 -1.83
C GLN A 138 15.92 -12.91 -2.26
N ALA A 139 15.91 -12.62 -3.57
CA ALA A 139 16.49 -11.40 -4.13
C ALA A 139 15.82 -10.14 -3.57
N LYS A 140 14.49 -10.10 -3.58
CA LYS A 140 13.69 -8.92 -3.21
C LYS A 140 13.55 -8.73 -1.70
N SER A 141 13.89 -9.72 -0.88
CA SER A 141 13.96 -9.58 0.58
C SER A 141 15.21 -8.84 1.07
N ARG A 142 16.25 -8.74 0.23
CA ARG A 142 17.52 -8.09 0.59
C ARG A 142 17.31 -6.59 0.84
N ARG A 143 17.70 -6.13 2.02
CA ARG A 143 17.68 -4.71 2.39
C ARG A 143 19.01 -4.06 2.04
N GLU A 144 18.96 -2.81 1.64
CA GLU A 144 20.15 -1.97 1.51
C GLU A 144 20.85 -1.85 2.87
N LYS A 145 22.18 -2.06 2.89
CA LYS A 145 22.97 -2.04 4.11
C LYS A 145 22.91 -0.64 4.75
N GLY A 146 22.53 -0.58 6.03
CA GLY A 146 22.39 0.69 6.76
C GLY A 146 21.08 1.44 6.51
N SER A 147 20.19 0.91 5.67
CA SER A 147 18.90 1.54 5.38
C SER A 147 17.81 1.08 6.35
N HIS A 148 17.12 2.02 7.00
CA HIS A 148 15.90 1.73 7.78
C HIS A 148 14.68 1.44 6.90
N LYS A 149 14.79 1.61 5.58
CA LYS A 149 13.69 1.34 4.65
C LYS A 149 13.34 -0.16 4.65
N PRO A 150 12.05 -0.51 4.47
CA PRO A 150 11.64 -1.89 4.26
C PRO A 150 12.27 -2.44 2.97
N SER A 151 12.36 -3.77 2.86
CA SER A 151 12.76 -4.41 1.60
C SER A 151 11.72 -4.13 0.50
N SER A 152 12.13 -4.31 -0.77
CA SER A 152 11.20 -4.16 -1.88
C SER A 152 10.10 -5.22 -1.82
N LEU A 153 10.40 -6.45 -1.36
CA LEU A 153 9.41 -7.50 -1.13
C LEU A 153 8.32 -7.08 -0.14
N GLN A 154 8.68 -6.50 1.01
CA GLN A 154 7.67 -6.05 1.99
C GLN A 154 6.80 -4.93 1.39
N THR A 155 7.41 -4.04 0.61
CA THR A 155 6.70 -2.96 -0.09
C THR A 155 5.74 -3.52 -1.15
N ALA A 156 6.17 -4.54 -1.89
CA ALA A 156 5.37 -5.25 -2.88
C ALA A 156 4.15 -5.94 -2.25
N ARG A 157 4.34 -6.69 -1.15
CA ARG A 157 3.25 -7.34 -0.42
C ARG A 157 2.20 -6.36 0.09
N ASN A 158 2.64 -5.19 0.57
CA ASN A 158 1.74 -4.12 0.95
C ASN A 158 0.93 -3.60 -0.25
N ALA A 159 1.54 -3.46 -1.43
CA ALA A 159 0.85 -3.05 -2.67
C ALA A 159 -0.16 -4.11 -3.14
N PHE A 160 0.17 -5.40 -3.03
CA PHE A 160 -0.79 -6.50 -3.23
C PHE A 160 -1.93 -6.47 -2.21
N GLY A 161 -1.66 -6.09 -0.96
CA GLY A 161 -2.68 -5.83 0.05
C GLY A 161 -3.68 -4.73 -0.34
N ASP A 162 -3.31 -3.84 -1.25
CA ASP A 162 -4.18 -2.81 -1.85
C ASP A 162 -4.72 -3.17 -3.23
N GLY A 163 -4.63 -4.44 -3.61
CA GLY A 163 -5.19 -4.96 -4.85
C GLY A 163 -4.16 -5.29 -5.93
N GLY A 164 -2.90 -4.87 -5.78
CA GLY A 164 -1.83 -5.22 -6.73
C GLY A 164 -2.19 -4.85 -8.17
N TYR A 165 -2.01 -5.78 -9.11
CA TYR A 165 -2.42 -5.58 -10.51
C TYR A 165 -3.83 -6.10 -10.84
N LEU A 166 -4.69 -6.35 -9.85
CA LEU A 166 -6.07 -6.82 -10.06
C LEU A 166 -7.01 -5.68 -10.42
N THR A 167 -6.88 -5.18 -11.65
CA THR A 167 -7.81 -4.20 -12.23
C THR A 167 -9.12 -4.87 -12.68
N ASP A 168 -10.10 -4.07 -13.10
CA ASP A 168 -11.37 -4.58 -13.64
C ASP A 168 -11.19 -5.43 -14.90
N ALA A 169 -10.09 -5.24 -15.65
CA ALA A 169 -9.74 -6.06 -16.80
C ALA A 169 -9.21 -7.47 -16.41
N VAL A 170 -8.99 -7.73 -15.11
CA VAL A 170 -8.36 -8.96 -14.60
C VAL A 170 -9.26 -9.68 -13.59
N ALA A 171 -9.84 -8.95 -12.64
CA ALA A 171 -10.57 -9.52 -11.52
C ALA A 171 -11.94 -10.07 -11.94
N GLY A 172 -12.02 -11.38 -12.22
CA GLY A 172 -13.25 -12.04 -12.65
C GLY A 172 -13.61 -11.81 -14.11
N ALA A 173 -12.82 -11.02 -14.83
CA ALA A 173 -12.94 -10.84 -16.27
C ALA A 173 -12.48 -12.09 -17.03
N HIS A 174 -12.98 -12.26 -18.25
CA HIS A 174 -12.48 -13.26 -19.18
C HIS A 174 -11.41 -12.64 -20.06
N TRP A 175 -10.17 -13.09 -19.89
CA TRP A 175 -9.04 -12.70 -20.73
C TRP A 175 -8.11 -13.90 -20.89
N THR A 176 -7.33 -13.92 -21.97
CA THR A 176 -6.34 -14.97 -22.24
C THR A 176 -4.95 -14.34 -22.36
N PRO A 177 -3.93 -14.85 -21.67
CA PRO A 177 -2.57 -14.35 -21.82
C PRO A 177 -2.06 -14.46 -23.25
N VAL A 178 -1.33 -13.42 -23.70
CA VAL A 178 -0.59 -13.44 -24.96
C VAL A 178 0.89 -13.66 -24.65
N TYR A 179 1.41 -14.83 -24.99
CA TYR A 179 2.80 -15.21 -24.67
C TYR A 179 3.77 -14.70 -25.73
N LYS A 180 4.13 -13.41 -25.64
CA LYS A 180 5.02 -12.69 -26.57
C LYS A 180 6.00 -11.79 -25.83
N ALA A 181 7.13 -11.45 -26.45
CA ALA A 181 8.10 -10.56 -25.81
C ALA A 181 7.45 -9.18 -25.49
N PRO A 182 7.93 -8.44 -24.46
CA PRO A 182 7.32 -7.17 -24.06
C PRO A 182 7.19 -6.14 -25.20
N ALA A 183 8.15 -6.11 -26.13
CA ALA A 183 8.10 -5.24 -27.31
C ALA A 183 6.97 -5.62 -28.28
N GLU A 184 6.80 -6.90 -28.60
CA GLU A 184 5.69 -7.39 -29.42
C GLU A 184 4.33 -7.14 -28.73
N LEU A 185 4.26 -7.36 -27.42
CA LEU A 185 3.05 -7.07 -26.64
C LEU A 185 2.67 -5.59 -26.67
N LEU A 186 3.67 -4.71 -26.61
CA LEU A 186 3.46 -3.27 -26.74
C LEU A 186 2.88 -2.92 -28.12
N GLU A 187 3.45 -3.43 -29.21
CA GLU A 187 2.94 -3.20 -30.57
C GLU A 187 1.49 -3.67 -30.71
N MET A 188 1.19 -4.88 -30.23
CA MET A 188 -0.17 -5.44 -30.25
C MET A 188 -1.14 -4.63 -29.40
N ALA A 189 -0.72 -4.17 -28.21
CA ALA A 189 -1.55 -3.36 -27.33
C ALA A 189 -1.84 -1.98 -27.94
N LEU A 190 -0.84 -1.34 -28.57
CA LEU A 190 -1.00 -0.08 -29.30
C LEU A 190 -1.92 -0.25 -30.52
N ALA A 191 -1.90 -1.42 -31.16
CA ALA A 191 -2.84 -1.79 -32.23
C ALA A 191 -4.26 -2.14 -31.72
N GLY A 192 -4.52 -2.04 -30.42
CA GLY A 192 -5.85 -2.25 -29.82
C GLY A 192 -6.15 -3.66 -29.34
N ASN A 193 -5.17 -4.57 -29.31
CA ASN A 193 -5.37 -5.92 -28.78
C ASN A 193 -5.53 -5.88 -27.24
N VAL A 194 -6.75 -6.11 -26.77
CA VAL A 194 -7.11 -6.06 -25.34
C VAL A 194 -6.35 -7.12 -24.51
N ALA A 195 -6.17 -8.32 -25.05
CA ALA A 195 -5.48 -9.40 -24.35
C ALA A 195 -3.97 -9.12 -24.19
N ALA A 196 -3.33 -8.58 -25.23
CA ALA A 196 -1.94 -8.14 -25.18
C ALA A 196 -1.77 -6.99 -24.18
N LYS A 197 -2.71 -6.02 -24.19
CA LYS A 197 -2.75 -4.91 -23.22
C LYS A 197 -2.85 -5.41 -21.77
N THR A 198 -3.78 -6.32 -21.48
CA THR A 198 -3.94 -6.90 -20.12
C THR A 198 -2.68 -7.67 -19.71
N THR A 199 -2.09 -8.44 -20.64
CA THR A 199 -0.85 -9.18 -20.37
C THR A 199 0.31 -8.24 -20.04
N LEU A 200 0.47 -7.17 -20.83
CA LEU A 200 1.49 -6.14 -20.63
C LEU A 200 1.31 -5.39 -19.31
N MET A 201 0.06 -5.05 -18.96
CA MET A 201 -0.29 -4.40 -17.70
C MET A 201 0.05 -5.28 -16.49
N ILE A 202 -0.23 -6.59 -16.54
CA ILE A 202 0.14 -7.50 -15.45
C ILE A 202 1.66 -7.65 -15.37
N GLY A 203 2.35 -7.86 -16.51
CA GLY A 203 3.80 -8.05 -16.52
C GLY A 203 4.59 -6.83 -16.06
N GLY A 204 4.30 -5.66 -16.65
CA GLY A 204 4.88 -4.38 -16.25
C GLY A 204 4.47 -3.97 -14.84
N GLY A 205 3.21 -4.19 -14.46
CA GLY A 205 2.72 -3.92 -13.11
C GLY A 205 3.40 -4.78 -12.05
N TYR A 206 3.63 -6.07 -12.33
CA TYR A 206 4.38 -6.96 -11.46
C TYR A 206 5.82 -6.48 -11.26
N ALA A 207 6.51 -6.10 -12.33
CA ALA A 207 7.86 -5.54 -12.25
C ALA A 207 7.90 -4.27 -11.37
N LEU A 208 6.99 -3.32 -11.61
CA LEU A 208 6.90 -2.08 -10.84
C LEU A 208 6.59 -2.32 -9.35
N ILE A 209 5.68 -3.26 -9.05
CA ILE A 209 5.28 -3.59 -7.68
C ILE A 209 6.41 -4.31 -6.94
N MET A 210 7.03 -5.33 -7.55
CA MET A 210 8.08 -6.14 -6.92
C MET A 210 9.33 -5.34 -6.55
N ASP A 211 9.56 -4.25 -7.28
CA ASP A 211 10.64 -3.33 -7.00
C ASP A 211 10.22 -2.10 -6.18
N GLY A 212 8.94 -1.96 -5.83
CA GLY A 212 8.47 -0.82 -5.05
C GLY A 212 8.49 0.52 -5.80
N TYR A 213 8.43 0.52 -7.13
CA TYR A 213 8.13 1.72 -7.93
C TYR A 213 6.64 2.05 -7.88
N LEU A 214 5.79 1.03 -7.79
CA LEU A 214 4.36 1.14 -7.54
C LEU A 214 4.05 0.58 -6.16
N THR A 215 3.74 1.45 -5.20
CA THR A 215 3.55 1.06 -3.80
C THR A 215 2.08 1.17 -3.36
N ARG A 216 1.79 0.73 -2.14
CA ARG A 216 0.47 0.88 -1.52
C ARG A 216 0.08 2.35 -1.35
N ASP A 217 -1.22 2.62 -1.32
CA ASP A 217 -1.66 3.94 -0.88
C ASP A 217 -1.46 4.04 0.64
N ARG A 218 -0.78 5.09 1.09
CA ARG A 218 -0.49 5.28 2.52
C ARG A 218 -1.47 6.21 3.21
N GLU A 219 -2.43 6.80 2.49
CA GLU A 219 -3.44 7.77 2.98
C GLU A 219 -2.88 8.94 3.83
N SER A 220 -1.56 9.03 4.01
CA SER A 220 -0.89 10.07 4.75
C SER A 220 -1.10 11.35 3.95
N LYS A 221 -1.96 12.20 4.51
CA LYS A 221 -2.51 13.45 3.97
C LYS A 221 -1.57 14.10 2.96
N PHE A 222 -2.14 14.52 1.82
CA PHE A 222 -1.53 15.45 0.86
C PHE A 222 -0.75 16.55 1.62
N TYR A 223 0.58 16.40 1.70
CA TYR A 223 1.46 17.36 2.36
C TYR A 223 2.48 17.89 1.35
N GLU A 224 2.97 19.08 1.65
CA GLU A 224 4.02 19.78 0.92
C GLU A 224 5.25 18.86 0.71
N GLY A 225 5.70 18.73 -0.55
CA GLY A 225 6.84 17.87 -0.91
C GLY A 225 6.51 16.39 -1.17
N THR A 226 5.24 15.99 -1.14
CA THR A 226 4.80 14.63 -1.51
C THR A 226 4.23 14.59 -2.94
N THR A 227 4.21 13.39 -3.52
CA THR A 227 3.67 13.15 -4.87
C THR A 227 2.26 13.74 -5.05
N PRO A 228 2.03 14.60 -6.06
CA PRO A 228 0.82 15.41 -6.16
C PRO A 228 -0.46 14.61 -6.43
N TYR A 229 -0.38 13.41 -7.00
CA TYR A 229 -1.50 12.48 -7.14
C TYR A 229 -1.04 11.13 -6.62
N ARG A 230 -1.84 10.44 -5.80
CA ARG A 230 -1.60 9.06 -5.38
C ARG A 230 -2.87 8.25 -5.59
N GLY A 231 -2.72 6.97 -5.90
CA GLY A 231 -3.83 6.03 -6.05
C GLY A 231 -3.38 4.61 -5.76
N VAL A 232 -4.35 3.74 -5.48
CA VAL A 232 -4.06 2.31 -5.28
C VAL A 232 -3.54 1.66 -6.56
N PRO A 233 -2.68 0.62 -6.46
CA PRO A 233 -2.04 0.00 -7.63
C PRO A 233 -2.99 -0.37 -8.79
N PRO A 234 -4.19 -0.95 -8.56
CA PRO A 234 -5.11 -1.24 -9.66
C PRO A 234 -5.56 0.01 -10.44
N VAL A 235 -5.76 1.14 -9.77
CA VAL A 235 -6.19 2.39 -10.42
C VAL A 235 -5.07 2.95 -11.28
N ILE A 236 -3.85 3.00 -10.74
CA ILE A 236 -2.68 3.49 -11.46
C ILE A 236 -2.38 2.62 -12.70
N LEU A 237 -2.49 1.30 -12.57
CA LEU A 237 -2.26 0.38 -13.69
C LEU A 237 -3.34 0.49 -14.77
N SER A 238 -4.61 0.66 -14.38
CA SER A 238 -5.69 0.95 -15.33
C SER A 238 -5.44 2.26 -16.09
N ASP A 239 -5.05 3.31 -15.36
CA ASP A 239 -4.76 4.62 -15.94
C ASP A 239 -3.56 4.54 -16.92
N LEU A 240 -2.47 3.85 -16.54
CA LEU A 240 -1.30 3.61 -17.42
C LEU A 240 -1.65 2.78 -18.66
N ALA A 241 -2.44 1.72 -18.51
CA ALA A 241 -2.86 0.90 -19.64
C ALA A 241 -3.86 1.63 -20.56
N GLY A 242 -4.41 2.77 -20.14
CA GLY A 242 -5.39 3.56 -20.88
C GLY A 242 -4.81 4.38 -22.04
N HIS A 243 -3.48 4.58 -22.11
CA HIS A 243 -2.87 5.46 -23.11
C HIS A 243 -1.47 4.98 -23.53
N GLN A 244 -0.96 5.54 -24.64
CA GLN A 244 0.26 5.04 -25.29
C GLN A 244 1.51 5.22 -24.42
N HIS A 245 1.66 6.35 -23.74
CA HIS A 245 2.83 6.62 -22.90
C HIS A 245 2.91 5.62 -21.75
N GLY A 246 1.79 5.36 -21.08
CA GLY A 246 1.71 4.40 -19.99
C GLY A 246 1.97 2.96 -20.44
N LEU A 247 1.48 2.55 -21.62
CA LEU A 247 1.82 1.24 -22.19
C LEU A 247 3.32 1.10 -22.47
N ARG A 248 3.97 2.14 -23.01
CA ARG A 248 5.42 2.16 -23.20
C ARG A 248 6.16 2.07 -21.87
N THR A 249 5.68 2.76 -20.84
CA THR A 249 6.27 2.70 -19.48
C THR A 249 6.16 1.30 -18.89
N LEU A 250 5.02 0.62 -19.05
CA LEU A 250 4.82 -0.76 -18.60
C LEU A 250 5.75 -1.73 -19.35
N ALA A 251 5.90 -1.57 -20.66
CA ALA A 251 6.82 -2.37 -21.47
C ALA A 251 8.28 -2.17 -21.06
N MET A 252 8.70 -0.90 -20.86
CA MET A 252 10.04 -0.55 -20.41
C MET A 252 10.32 -1.12 -19.00
N ALA A 253 9.36 -0.99 -18.09
CA ALA A 253 9.46 -1.53 -16.74
C ALA A 253 9.67 -3.04 -16.76
N TRP A 254 8.90 -3.78 -17.56
CA TRP A 254 9.10 -5.21 -17.72
C TRP A 254 10.48 -5.53 -18.33
N ALA A 255 10.83 -4.90 -19.45
CA ALA A 255 12.07 -5.21 -20.17
C ALA A 255 13.34 -4.95 -19.35
N CYS A 256 13.35 -3.92 -18.50
CA CYS A 256 14.50 -3.56 -17.67
C CYS A 256 14.48 -4.19 -16.27
N TRP A 257 13.43 -4.91 -15.90
CA TRP A 257 13.32 -5.49 -14.58
C TRP A 257 14.27 -6.67 -14.40
N ASN A 258 15.01 -6.69 -13.29
CA ASN A 258 15.93 -7.77 -12.97
C ASN A 258 15.41 -8.56 -11.75
N PRO A 259 14.96 -9.82 -11.93
CA PRO A 259 14.41 -10.62 -10.83
C PRO A 259 15.43 -11.00 -9.75
N GLU A 260 16.73 -11.00 -10.08
CA GLU A 260 17.81 -11.50 -9.22
C GLU A 260 18.41 -10.41 -8.31
N LEU A 261 18.23 -9.14 -8.68
CA LEU A 261 18.79 -8.00 -7.96
C LEU A 261 17.73 -7.29 -7.11
N PRO A 262 18.09 -6.68 -5.97
CA PRO A 262 17.20 -5.77 -5.25
C PRO A 262 17.12 -4.41 -5.94
N THR A 263 16.02 -3.67 -5.70
CA THR A 263 15.72 -2.36 -6.32
C THR A 263 16.81 -1.29 -6.19
N HIS A 264 17.70 -1.38 -5.21
CA HIS A 264 18.75 -0.37 -5.01
C HIS A 264 20.01 -0.65 -5.86
N GLU A 265 20.11 -1.81 -6.50
CA GLU A 265 21.26 -2.22 -7.31
C GLU A 265 21.07 -1.94 -8.83
N TYR A 266 19.88 -1.54 -9.27
CA TYR A 266 19.61 -1.15 -10.66
C TYR A 266 18.45 -0.15 -10.74
N ASN A 267 18.21 0.39 -11.95
CA ASN A 267 17.16 1.37 -12.19
C ASN A 267 16.33 1.01 -13.43
N ILE A 268 15.01 1.13 -13.30
CA ILE A 268 14.11 1.26 -14.45
C ILE A 268 14.21 2.71 -14.97
N PRO A 269 14.51 2.93 -16.26
CA PRO A 269 14.62 4.27 -16.81
C PRO A 269 13.25 4.94 -17.00
N ASP A 270 13.21 6.27 -16.85
CA ASP A 270 12.10 7.10 -17.28
C ASP A 270 12.14 7.32 -18.81
N ILE A 271 10.97 7.50 -19.42
CA ILE A 271 10.81 7.62 -20.86
C ILE A 271 9.88 8.79 -21.23
N LYS A 272 10.13 9.37 -22.40
CA LYS A 272 9.21 10.33 -23.03
C LYS A 272 8.01 9.61 -23.65
N GLU A 273 7.03 10.38 -24.12
CA GLU A 273 5.82 9.85 -24.77
C GLU A 273 6.12 9.00 -26.03
N ASP A 274 7.19 9.33 -26.75
CA ASP A 274 7.66 8.58 -27.91
C ASP A 274 8.36 7.24 -27.56
N GLY A 275 8.63 7.01 -26.27
CA GLY A 275 9.32 5.84 -25.76
C GLY A 275 10.84 5.98 -25.65
N THR A 276 11.40 7.14 -25.99
CA THR A 276 12.84 7.40 -25.83
C THR A 276 13.18 7.59 -24.36
N VAL A 277 14.32 7.03 -23.95
CA VAL A 277 14.84 7.16 -22.58
C VAL A 277 15.22 8.61 -22.31
N ILE A 278 14.79 9.14 -21.16
CA ILE A 278 15.20 10.47 -20.71
C ILE A 278 16.61 10.35 -20.14
N ILE A 279 17.53 11.14 -20.68
CA ILE A 279 18.93 11.20 -20.23
C ILE A 279 19.13 12.49 -19.44
N THR A 280 19.76 12.38 -18.28
CA THR A 280 20.12 13.50 -17.40
C THR A 280 21.63 13.56 -17.24
N GLY A 281 22.18 14.78 -17.05
CA GLY A 281 23.62 15.03 -16.94
C GLY A 281 24.06 16.13 -17.89
N GLU A 282 24.99 16.98 -17.46
CA GLU A 282 25.47 18.13 -18.23
C GLU A 282 26.76 17.84 -19.01
N THR A 283 27.47 16.76 -18.64
CA THR A 283 28.75 16.37 -19.22
C THR A 283 28.69 14.94 -19.76
N VAL A 284 29.56 14.61 -20.73
CA VAL A 284 29.63 13.27 -21.34
C VAL A 284 29.78 12.16 -20.29
N GLU A 285 30.50 12.43 -19.20
CA GLU A 285 30.74 11.49 -18.10
C GLU A 285 29.54 11.37 -17.13
N THR A 286 28.64 12.35 -17.11
CA THR A 286 27.47 12.39 -16.20
C THR A 286 26.16 12.03 -16.88
N LEU A 287 26.14 11.88 -18.21
CA LEU A 287 24.96 11.43 -18.97
C LEU A 287 24.54 10.03 -18.51
N LYS A 288 23.42 9.96 -17.80
CA LYS A 288 22.82 8.72 -17.31
C LYS A 288 21.31 8.74 -17.53
N PRO A 289 20.69 7.57 -17.82
CA PRO A 289 19.25 7.45 -17.84
C PRO A 289 18.64 7.96 -16.54
N GLN A 290 17.66 8.85 -16.64
CA GLN A 290 16.88 9.29 -15.49
C GLN A 290 16.14 8.09 -14.92
N ARG A 291 16.24 7.89 -13.60
CA ARG A 291 15.50 6.83 -12.92
C ARG A 291 14.01 7.20 -12.87
N LEU A 292 13.15 6.27 -13.26
CA LEU A 292 11.71 6.36 -13.01
C LEU A 292 11.47 6.47 -11.49
N ASN A 293 10.63 7.40 -11.07
CA ASN A 293 10.22 7.51 -9.67
C ASN A 293 8.70 7.38 -9.56
N GLU A 294 8.22 7.08 -8.35
CA GLU A 294 6.78 6.87 -8.10
C GLU A 294 5.94 8.10 -8.52
N GLY A 295 6.46 9.31 -8.34
CA GLY A 295 5.72 10.51 -8.73
C GLY A 295 5.58 10.68 -10.22
N ARG A 296 6.66 10.43 -10.95
CA ARG A 296 6.66 10.41 -12.40
C ARG A 296 5.72 9.34 -12.94
N LEU A 297 5.71 8.16 -12.33
CA LEU A 297 4.77 7.10 -12.69
C LEU A 297 3.31 7.55 -12.57
N PHE A 298 2.98 8.29 -11.51
CA PHE A 298 1.62 8.80 -11.28
C PHE A 298 1.25 9.96 -12.21
N GLU A 299 2.20 10.83 -12.55
CA GLU A 299 2.04 11.85 -13.60
C GLU A 299 1.75 11.22 -14.96
N ILE A 300 2.51 10.19 -15.34
CA ILE A 300 2.31 9.45 -16.58
C ILE A 300 0.94 8.77 -16.56
N ALA A 301 0.57 8.13 -15.45
CA ALA A 301 -0.72 7.46 -15.31
C ALA A 301 -1.89 8.44 -15.56
N ASN A 302 -1.89 9.58 -14.88
CA ASN A 302 -2.97 10.56 -15.00
C ASN A 302 -2.45 12.01 -14.86
N PRO A 303 -2.08 12.67 -15.97
CA PRO A 303 -1.48 14.00 -15.92
C PRO A 303 -2.48 15.05 -15.41
N GLY A 304 -3.77 14.90 -15.71
CA GLY A 304 -4.81 15.80 -15.24
C GLY A 304 -4.98 15.78 -13.72
N LYS A 305 -5.05 14.58 -13.11
CA LYS A 305 -5.11 14.46 -11.65
C LYS A 305 -3.81 14.88 -10.97
N ALA A 306 -2.66 14.59 -11.58
CA ALA A 306 -1.37 15.06 -11.08
C ALA A 306 -1.29 16.60 -11.05
N MET A 307 -1.73 17.26 -12.12
CA MET A 307 -1.79 18.73 -12.18
C MET A 307 -2.77 19.31 -11.16
N ALA A 308 -3.98 18.76 -11.06
CA ALA A 308 -4.97 19.20 -10.07
C ALA A 308 -4.45 19.05 -8.62
N GLY A 309 -3.75 17.95 -8.35
CA GLY A 309 -3.09 17.70 -7.08
C GLY A 309 -1.96 18.70 -6.78
N PHE A 310 -1.14 19.02 -7.79
CA PHE A 310 -0.11 20.05 -7.69
C PHE A 310 -0.70 21.44 -7.40
N LEU A 311 -1.75 21.84 -8.12
CA LEU A 311 -2.45 23.10 -7.89
C LEU A 311 -3.02 23.18 -6.47
N LYS A 312 -3.65 22.10 -5.98
CA LYS A 312 -4.16 22.02 -4.61
C LYS A 312 -3.06 22.13 -3.56
N GLN A 313 -1.89 21.54 -3.80
CA GLN A 313 -0.72 21.70 -2.92
C GLN A 313 -0.24 23.15 -2.91
N GLN A 314 -0.20 23.80 -4.09
CA GLN A 314 0.17 25.21 -4.20
C GLN A 314 -0.82 26.12 -3.47
N GLU A 315 -2.13 25.89 -3.61
CA GLU A 315 -3.18 26.59 -2.86
C GLU A 315 -3.03 26.42 -1.35
N THR A 316 -2.79 25.18 -0.90
CA THR A 316 -2.57 24.89 0.53
C THR A 316 -1.33 25.61 1.06
N ARG A 317 -0.26 25.68 0.25
CA ARG A 317 0.97 26.42 0.58
C ARG A 317 0.70 27.92 0.67
N HIS A 318 -0.06 28.49 -0.27
CA HIS A 318 -0.46 29.89 -0.22
C HIS A 318 -1.37 30.19 0.98
N ALA A 319 -2.29 29.29 1.32
CA ALA A 319 -3.15 29.43 2.49
C ALA A 319 -2.34 29.39 3.80
N ARG A 320 -1.37 28.48 3.91
CA ARG A 320 -0.48 28.36 5.09
C ARG A 320 0.51 29.53 5.21
N ASN A 321 1.00 30.04 4.08
CA ASN A 321 1.92 31.18 4.04
C ASN A 321 1.20 32.53 4.04
N ARG A 322 -0.14 32.54 4.03
CA ARG A 322 -0.89 33.77 4.25
C ARG A 322 -0.60 34.21 5.68
N PRO A 323 -0.06 35.42 5.91
CA PRO A 323 0.16 35.88 7.27
C PRO A 323 -1.19 35.88 7.98
N GLU A 324 -1.32 35.06 9.03
CA GLU A 324 -2.45 35.16 9.93
C GLU A 324 -2.53 36.61 10.39
N ARG A 325 -3.74 37.18 10.40
CA ARG A 325 -3.92 38.51 10.99
C ARG A 325 -3.42 38.42 12.44
N PRO A 326 -2.67 39.42 12.94
CA PRO A 326 -2.16 39.40 14.31
C PRO A 326 -3.24 39.01 15.34
N GLU A 327 -4.46 39.50 15.15
CA GLU A 327 -5.63 39.20 15.98
C GLU A 327 -6.05 37.72 15.96
N ASP A 328 -6.02 37.06 14.81
CA ASP A 328 -6.37 35.64 14.68
C ASP A 328 -5.30 34.75 15.31
N ARG A 329 -4.02 35.13 15.15
CA ARG A 329 -2.88 34.46 15.78
C ARG A 329 -2.95 34.56 17.30
N ASP A 330 -3.27 35.76 17.80
CA ASP A 330 -3.35 36.01 19.24
C ASP A 330 -4.58 35.31 19.85
N ARG A 331 -5.71 35.26 19.14
CA ARG A 331 -6.87 34.44 19.54
C ARG A 331 -6.52 32.95 19.61
N ALA A 332 -5.88 32.40 18.57
CA ALA A 332 -5.47 31.00 18.55
C ALA A 332 -4.47 30.66 19.67
N ASN A 333 -3.53 31.57 19.97
CA ASN A 333 -2.60 31.40 21.08
C ASN A 333 -3.29 31.45 22.44
N ARG A 334 -4.29 32.31 22.63
CA ARG A 334 -5.11 32.34 23.86
C ARG A 334 -5.89 31.03 24.05
N GLU A 335 -6.54 30.54 22.99
CA GLU A 335 -7.26 29.26 23.02
C GLU A 335 -6.30 28.09 23.33
N ARG A 336 -5.13 28.08 22.69
CA ARG A 336 -4.10 27.06 22.91
C ARG A 336 -3.57 27.08 24.35
N LEU A 337 -3.33 28.27 24.91
CA LEU A 337 -2.87 28.43 26.27
C LEU A 337 -3.93 27.95 27.27
N ALA A 338 -5.19 28.36 27.09
CA ALA A 338 -6.30 27.92 27.93
C ALA A 338 -6.45 26.40 27.92
N PHE A 339 -6.44 25.79 26.74
CA PHE A 339 -6.54 24.35 26.57
C PHE A 339 -5.35 23.59 27.19
N ALA A 340 -4.12 24.11 27.02
CA ALA A 340 -2.94 23.51 27.62
C ALA A 340 -2.97 23.56 29.16
N LEU A 341 -3.46 24.66 29.74
CA LEU A 341 -3.62 24.81 31.19
C LEU A 341 -4.70 23.87 31.74
N GLU A 342 -5.79 23.67 31.00
CA GLU A 342 -6.84 22.72 31.36
C GLU A 342 -6.32 21.28 31.36
N ILE A 343 -5.63 20.85 30.29
CA ILE A 343 -4.97 19.54 30.23
C ILE A 343 -3.97 19.37 31.38
N ALA A 344 -3.14 20.38 31.64
CA ALA A 344 -2.15 20.32 32.72
C ALA A 344 -2.81 20.17 34.09
N ARG A 345 -3.92 20.87 34.34
CA ARG A 345 -4.70 20.76 35.57
C ARG A 345 -5.32 19.36 35.73
N GLU A 346 -5.94 18.84 34.67
CA GLU A 346 -6.53 17.49 34.68
C GLU A 346 -5.47 16.41 34.93
N ALA A 347 -4.36 16.46 34.20
CA ALA A 347 -3.24 15.54 34.39
C ALA A 347 -2.67 15.62 35.81
N ALA A 348 -2.52 16.82 36.38
CA ALA A 348 -2.06 16.97 37.77
C ALA A 348 -3.05 16.37 38.78
N ALA A 349 -4.35 16.53 38.57
CA ALA A 349 -5.39 15.94 39.41
C ALA A 349 -5.41 14.40 39.32
N GLU A 350 -5.26 13.85 38.11
CA GLU A 350 -5.16 12.39 37.89
C GLU A 350 -3.91 11.81 38.56
N LEU A 351 -2.76 12.47 38.42
CA LEU A 351 -1.52 12.05 39.09
C LEU A 351 -1.63 12.14 40.61
N GLN A 352 -2.31 13.15 41.14
CA GLN A 352 -2.59 13.27 42.57
C GLN A 352 -3.50 12.15 43.08
N ALA A 353 -4.48 11.73 42.27
CA ALA A 353 -5.42 10.65 42.61
C ALA A 353 -4.87 9.24 42.34
N SER A 354 -3.73 9.12 41.66
CA SER A 354 -3.14 7.82 41.30
C SER A 354 -2.67 7.04 42.51
N THR A 355 -3.17 5.81 42.66
CA THR A 355 -2.80 4.87 43.74
C THR A 355 -1.82 3.79 43.27
N VAL A 356 -1.19 3.97 42.10
CA VAL A 356 -0.31 2.95 41.50
C VAL A 356 1.01 2.86 42.29
N SER A 357 1.36 1.63 42.69
CA SER A 357 2.63 1.24 43.32
C SER A 357 3.26 0.13 42.45
N PRO A 358 4.57 0.14 42.10
CA PRO A 358 5.73 0.61 42.87
C PRO A 358 6.42 1.87 42.21
N PRO A 359 7.57 2.39 42.70
CA PRO A 359 8.06 3.74 42.39
C PRO A 359 8.49 3.93 40.91
N PRO A 360 8.61 5.19 40.43
CA PRO A 360 8.62 6.44 41.19
C PRO A 360 7.24 6.96 41.64
N HIS A 361 7.26 7.98 42.52
CA HIS A 361 6.10 8.78 42.95
C HIS A 361 5.20 9.14 41.74
N PRO A 362 3.88 9.35 41.89
CA PRO A 362 3.00 9.62 40.75
C PRO A 362 3.47 10.77 39.84
N PHE A 363 4.16 11.76 40.41
CA PHE A 363 4.78 12.87 39.66
C PHE A 363 6.19 12.59 39.11
N GLY A 364 6.61 11.31 39.09
CA GLY A 364 7.92 10.88 38.61
C GLY A 364 9.05 11.11 39.61
N SER A 365 10.26 11.22 39.07
CA SER A 365 11.46 11.62 39.82
C SER A 365 11.41 13.09 40.24
N HIS A 366 12.21 13.46 41.24
CA HIS A 366 12.31 14.86 41.69
C HIS A 366 12.71 15.82 40.55
N ASP A 367 13.54 15.37 39.62
CA ASP A 367 13.98 16.19 38.48
C ASP A 367 12.85 16.43 37.47
N GLU A 368 12.00 15.43 37.23
CA GLU A 368 10.80 15.57 36.38
C GLU A 368 9.78 16.49 37.03
N TRP A 369 9.52 16.30 38.33
CA TRP A 369 8.64 17.18 39.11
C TRP A 369 9.15 18.63 39.09
N LYS A 370 10.44 18.86 39.32
CA LYS A 370 11.02 20.20 39.34
C LYS A 370 10.90 20.89 37.98
N LYS A 371 11.18 20.19 36.88
CA LYS A 371 10.98 20.73 35.52
C LYS A 371 9.54 21.13 35.24
N ALA A 372 8.58 20.29 35.62
CA ALA A 372 7.16 20.58 35.44
C ALA A 372 6.72 21.78 36.29
N LYS A 373 7.19 21.85 37.54
CA LYS A 373 6.94 22.97 38.46
C LYS A 373 7.50 24.28 37.92
N ASP A 374 8.75 24.29 37.47
CA ASP A 374 9.41 25.49 36.98
C ASP A 374 8.71 26.01 35.71
N ALA A 375 8.33 25.12 34.78
CA ALA A 375 7.56 25.49 33.59
C ALA A 375 6.17 26.07 33.92
N ALA A 376 5.44 25.47 34.87
CA ALA A 376 4.16 26.00 35.34
C ALA A 376 4.31 27.36 36.02
N HIS A 377 5.39 27.56 36.79
CA HIS A 377 5.68 28.82 37.46
C HIS A 377 6.05 29.93 36.47
N GLU A 378 6.85 29.63 35.44
CA GLU A 378 7.15 30.59 34.37
C GLU A 378 5.88 31.02 33.63
N ALA A 379 5.01 30.07 33.26
CA ALA A 379 3.73 30.37 32.63
C ALA A 379 2.85 31.27 33.52
N TYR A 380 2.80 30.99 34.83
CA TYR A 380 2.10 31.82 35.81
C TYR A 380 2.66 33.24 35.89
N ILE A 381 3.99 33.40 35.98
CA ILE A 381 4.64 34.71 36.01
C ILE A 381 4.31 35.50 34.73
N THR A 382 4.36 34.85 33.56
CA THR A 382 4.02 35.50 32.29
C THR A 382 2.57 35.96 32.27
N LEU A 383 1.63 35.18 32.78
CA LEU A 383 0.21 35.56 32.84
C LEU A 383 -0.02 36.77 33.76
N VAL A 384 0.54 36.73 34.98
CA VAL A 384 0.40 37.82 35.95
C VAL A 384 1.03 39.12 35.44
N LYS A 385 2.22 39.03 34.83
CA LYS A 385 2.91 40.21 34.29
C LYS A 385 2.12 40.89 33.16
N ASN A 386 1.30 40.14 32.44
CA ASN A 386 0.51 40.61 31.31
C ASN A 386 -1.00 40.58 31.61
N GLU A 387 -1.38 40.78 32.86
CA GLU A 387 -2.78 40.89 33.25
C GLU A 387 -3.43 42.06 32.50
N PRO A 388 -4.53 41.82 31.76
CA PRO A 388 -5.20 42.89 31.03
C PRO A 388 -5.80 43.89 32.01
N ASP A 389 -5.61 45.18 31.74
CA ASP A 389 -6.20 46.25 32.54
C ASP A 389 -7.73 46.15 32.52
N THR A 390 -8.32 45.96 33.70
CA THR A 390 -9.76 45.85 33.91
C THR A 390 -10.55 47.08 33.45
N GLN A 391 -9.90 48.23 33.25
CA GLN A 391 -10.53 49.48 32.79
C GLN A 391 -10.40 49.73 31.28
N ALA A 392 -9.56 48.97 30.55
CA ALA A 392 -9.23 49.23 29.14
C ALA A 392 -10.35 48.88 28.12
N GLY A 393 -11.58 48.66 28.56
CA GLY A 393 -12.75 48.41 27.72
C GLY A 393 -14.03 49.13 28.15
N PHE A 394 -13.96 49.99 29.18
CA PHE A 394 -15.10 50.79 29.61
C PHE A 394 -15.10 52.10 28.83
N ILE A 395 -15.86 52.16 27.73
CA ILE A 395 -16.26 53.43 27.14
C ILE A 395 -17.40 53.92 28.04
N ASP A 396 -17.12 54.93 28.86
CA ASP A 396 -18.16 55.68 29.56
C ASP A 396 -19.10 56.22 28.48
N SER A 397 -20.30 55.65 28.37
CA SER A 397 -21.32 56.24 27.52
C SER A 397 -21.76 57.52 28.24
N ASP A 398 -21.26 58.68 27.78
CA ASP A 398 -21.79 59.97 28.18
C ASP A 398 -23.32 59.95 27.97
N ASP A 399 -24.05 59.87 29.07
CA ASP A 399 -25.50 59.95 29.11
C ASP A 399 -25.86 61.44 28.90
N PRO A 400 -26.49 61.82 27.78
CA PRO A 400 -26.69 63.22 27.43
C PRO A 400 -27.99 63.72 28.07
N ASP A 401 -28.05 63.77 29.40
CA ASP A 401 -29.17 64.38 30.12
C ASP A 401 -28.65 65.11 31.38
N SER A 402 -28.09 66.30 31.18
CA SER A 402 -28.02 67.33 32.24
C SER A 402 -28.07 68.73 31.65
N ASP A 403 -29.11 68.99 30.85
CA ASP A 403 -29.66 70.34 30.69
C ASP A 403 -30.87 70.47 31.62
N GLU A 404 -30.63 70.88 32.87
CA GLU A 404 -31.59 71.65 33.67
C GLU A 404 -30.78 72.80 34.30
N ASP A 405 -30.79 73.96 33.65
CA ASP A 405 -31.67 75.10 33.96
C ASP A 405 -31.64 75.47 35.45
N ASP A 406 -30.86 76.51 35.79
CA ASP A 406 -31.28 77.54 36.75
C ASP A 406 -30.20 78.64 36.88
N SER A 407 -30.47 79.81 36.29
CA SER A 407 -30.23 81.10 36.98
C SER A 407 -30.99 82.24 36.30
N TYR A 408 -31.97 82.77 37.05
CA TYR A 408 -32.42 84.16 37.00
C TYR A 408 -31.56 85.02 37.94
#